data_AF-A0A6P0GD97-F1
#
_entry.id   AF-A0A6P0GD97-F1
#
_cell.length_a   1.000
_cell.length_b   1.000
_cell.length_c   1.000
_cell.angle_alpha   90.00
_cell.angle_beta   90.00
_cell.angle_gamma   90.00
#
_symmetry.space_group_name_H-M   'P 1'
#
loop_
_entity.id
_entity.type
_entity.pdbx_description
1 polymer ?
#
loop_
_entity_poly.entity_id
_entity_poly.type
_entity_poly.pdbx_seq_one_letter_code
_entity_poly.pdbx_strand_id
1 'polypeptide(L)' 'MRAVQITRFGGPDVMDIVDLPDPVPGDGQQLYEVSAAGVDFADTHHAL' A
#
# COMPACT_ATOMS: atom_id res chain seq x y z
N MET A 1 10.62 4.98 2.00
CA MET A 1 9.57 5.20 1.00
C MET A 1 8.26 5.62 1.64
N ARG A 2 7.47 6.45 0.95
CA ARG A 2 6.09 6.79 1.34
C ARG A 2 5.14 5.73 0.80
N ALA A 3 4.20 5.24 1.62
CA ALA A 3 3.29 4.17 1.27
C ALA A 3 1.87 4.40 1.82
N VAL A 4 0.88 3.72 1.24
CA VAL A 4 -0.45 3.56 1.84
C VAL A 4 -0.46 2.22 2.60
N GLN A 5 -0.79 2.23 3.89
CA GLN A 5 -0.81 1.04 4.74
C GLN A 5 -2.20 0.87 5.39
N ILE A 6 -2.67 -0.37 5.42
CA ILE A 6 -3.89 -0.78 6.12
C ILE A 6 -3.49 -1.76 7.23
N THR A 7 -3.79 -1.43 8.48
CA THR A 7 -3.39 -2.26 9.65
C THR A 7 -4.59 -2.81 10.44
N ARG A 8 -5.81 -2.46 10.03
CA ARG A 8 -7.08 -2.90 10.63
C ARG A 8 -8.16 -3.00 9.56
N PHE A 9 -9.22 -3.77 9.80
CA PHE A 9 -10.36 -3.84 8.89
C PHE A 9 -11.15 -2.52 8.87
N GLY A 10 -11.66 -2.15 7.69
CA GLY A 10 -12.50 -0.99 7.47
C GLY A 10 -12.53 -0.57 6.01
N GLY A 11 -13.25 0.52 5.72
CA GLY A 11 -13.29 1.16 4.40
C GLY A 11 -12.11 2.10 4.17
N PRO A 12 -12.23 3.12 3.29
CA PRO A 12 -11.13 4.06 3.00
C PRO A 12 -10.52 4.74 4.22
N ASP A 13 -11.30 4.95 5.29
CA ASP A 13 -10.87 5.65 6.51
C ASP A 13 -9.77 4.93 7.31
N VAL A 14 -9.40 3.71 6.93
CA VAL A 14 -8.30 2.96 7.57
C VAL A 14 -7.04 2.91 6.70
N MET A 15 -7.02 3.62 5.57
CA MET A 15 -5.85 3.76 4.71
C MET A 15 -4.98 4.92 5.19
N ASP A 16 -3.85 4.59 5.81
CA ASP A 16 -2.91 5.59 6.33
C ASP A 16 -1.73 5.79 5.38
N ILE A 17 -1.37 7.05 5.14
CA ILE A 17 -0.12 7.40 4.47
C ILE A 17 0.99 7.38 5.51
N VAL A 18 1.96 6.50 5.31
CA VAL A 18 3.07 6.27 6.25
C VAL A 18 4.42 6.33 5.55
N ASP A 19 5.47 6.60 6.33
CA ASP A 19 6.85 6.41 5.90
C ASP A 19 7.36 5.05 6.39
N LEU A 20 7.97 4.29 5.47
CA LEU A 20 8.58 2.98 5.73
C LEU A 20 10.03 2.97 5.25
N PRO A 21 10.90 2.08 5.75
CA PRO A 21 12.20 1.83 5.14
C PRO A 21 12.05 1.44 3.66
N ASP A 22 13.03 1.77 2.84
CA ASP A 22 13.04 1.31 1.46
C ASP A 22 13.22 -0.22 1.42
N PRO A 23 12.43 -0.94 0.60
CA PRO A 23 12.54 -2.38 0.49
C PRO A 23 13.87 -2.78 -0.16
N VAL A 24 14.40 -3.94 0.25
CA VAL A 24 15.59 -4.54 -0.34
C VAL A 24 15.17 -5.85 -1.03
N PRO A 25 15.40 -6.01 -2.35
CA PRO A 25 15.00 -7.21 -3.06
C PRO A 25 15.88 -8.40 -2.63
N GLY A 26 15.26 -9.57 -2.44
CA GLY A 26 15.97 -10.83 -2.29
C GLY A 26 16.32 -11.48 -3.63
N ASP A 27 16.89 -12.69 -3.57
CA ASP A 27 17.30 -13.42 -4.77
C ASP A 27 16.13 -13.66 -5.74
N GLY A 28 16.33 -13.28 -7.00
CA GLY A 28 15.31 -13.40 -8.06
C GLY A 28 14.19 -12.35 -8.02
N GLN A 29 14.20 -11.42 -7.06
CA GLN A 29 13.23 -10.32 -7.01
C GLN A 29 13.71 -9.08 -7.74
N GLN A 30 12.77 -8.27 -8.24
CA GLN A 30 13.04 -6.98 -8.84
C GLN A 30 12.41 -5.89 -7.98
N LEU A 31 13.12 -4.79 -7.81
CA LEU A 31 12.63 -3.59 -7.14
C LEU A 31 12.35 -2.51 -8.20
N TYR A 32 11.20 -1.87 -8.11
CA TYR A 32 10.77 -0.81 -9.02
C TYR A 32 10.41 0.45 -8.26
N GLU A 33 10.71 1.60 -8.85
CA GLU A 33 10.19 2.88 -8.41
C GLU A 33 8.78 3.07 -8.97
N VAL A 34 7.81 3.24 -8.06
CA VAL A 34 6.39 3.39 -8.44
C VAL A 34 6.09 4.86 -8.72
N SER A 35 5.78 5.18 -9.97
CA SER A 35 5.36 6.54 -10.37
C SER A 35 3.86 6.80 -10.18
N ALA A 36 3.04 5.76 -10.25
CA ALA A 36 1.59 5.82 -10.05
C ALA A 36 1.03 4.47 -9.56
N ALA A 37 -0.02 4.54 -8.76
CA ALA A 37 -0.83 3.39 -8.36
C ALA A 37 -2.32 3.73 -8.57
N GLY A 38 -3.06 2.79 -9.16
CA GLY A 38 -4.52 2.89 -9.29
C GLY A 38 -5.21 2.54 -7.97
N VAL A 39 -6.46 3.00 -7.83
CA VAL A 39 -7.36 2.57 -6.75
C VAL A 39 -8.55 1.90 -7.40
N ASP A 40 -8.89 0.71 -6.93
CA ASP A 40 -10.03 -0.06 -7.39
C ASP A 40 -11.08 -0.24 -6.29
N PHE A 41 -12.26 -0.73 -6.69
CA PHE A 41 -13.36 -0.96 -5.75
C PHE A 41 -12.95 -1.90 -4.61
N ALA A 42 -12.17 -2.94 -4.90
CA ALA A 42 -11.74 -3.93 -3.91
C ALA A 42 -10.98 -3.29 -2.73
N ASP A 43 -10.24 -2.20 -2.96
CA ASP A 43 -9.47 -1.52 -1.94
C ASP A 43 -10.36 -0.87 -0.88
N THR A 44 -11.56 -0.43 -1.27
CA THR A 44 -12.40 0.47 -0.47
C THR A 44 -13.77 -0.09 -0.09
N HIS A 45 -14.18 -1.22 -0.67
CA HIS A 45 -15.55 -1.72 -0.57
C HIS A 45 -16.00 -2.18 0.83
N HIS A 46 -15.07 -2.45 1.74
CA HIS A 46 -15.41 -2.95 3.07
C HIS A 46 -16.18 -1.89 3.87
N ALA A 47 -17.42 -2.19 4.22
CA ALA A 47 -18.19 -1.43 5.21
C ALA A 47 -17.83 -1.91 6.63
N LEU A 48 -17.92 -0.99 7.59
CA LEU A 48 -17.78 -1.26 9.03
C LEU A 48 -18.77 -2.32 9.53
#